data_AF-A0A1A2KY15-F1
#
_entry.id   AF-A0A1A2KY15-F1
#
_cell.length_a   1.000
_cell.length_b   1.000
_cell.length_c   1.000
_cell.angle_alpha   90.00
_cell.angle_beta   90.00
_cell.angle_gamma   90.00
#
_symmetry.space_group_name_H-M   'P 1'
#
loop_
_entity.id
_entity.type
_entity.pdbx_description
1 polymer ?
#
loop_
_entity_poly.entity_id
_entity_poly.type
_entity_poly.pdbx_seq_one_letter_code
_entity_poly.pdbx_strand_id
1 'polypeptide(L)'
;MKPVVFAAVMATGIVSISAADYGFSIVSQPLAVLAVVALGVLMYAAAVRRQTFDWQDLDTVIGLFTYVAACAVLAARFAEYAPAVWIFGALGLSGWLSLMPMALTRMRRLGIAALRGRARGTWELVSVATSGLAIVFMAAGILFWAFIFWLIALGLYGLMTGLIAWRAIGEPEVRRDVPADHWILMGGAAIATLAGEHIHAALHPGPIADAVLVVTIATLVVAAVQIVPLALTSWRQILDWPAVFPLGMFSAASYAVSIETGWHPMVVVSHVFFWIAFAAWLAVAVVLIRRVVRLTSEHGLRPR
;
A
#
# COMPACT_ATOMS: atom_id res chain seq x y z
N MET A 1 13.94 14.94 0.50
CA MET A 1 12.73 14.21 0.96
C MET A 1 12.72 12.89 0.22
N LYS A 2 12.50 11.75 0.88
CA LYS A 2 12.45 10.46 0.16
C LYS A 2 11.13 10.37 -0.62
N PRO A 3 11.10 9.83 -1.85
CA PRO A 3 9.86 9.72 -2.64
C PRO A 3 8.76 8.88 -1.96
N VAL A 4 9.16 7.86 -1.19
CA VAL A 4 8.27 6.94 -0.44
C VAL A 4 7.68 7.54 0.85
N VAL A 5 7.83 8.84 1.08
CA VAL A 5 7.42 9.50 2.35
C VAL A 5 5.91 9.40 2.63
N PHE A 6 5.07 9.31 1.59
CA PHE A 6 3.63 9.14 1.76
C PHE A 6 3.26 7.72 2.25
N ALA A 7 4.21 6.77 2.30
CA ALA A 7 4.00 5.47 2.93
C ALA A 7 3.60 5.61 4.40
N ALA A 8 4.04 6.67 5.10
CA ALA A 8 3.63 6.94 6.47
C ALA A 8 2.12 7.23 6.57
N VAL A 9 1.57 8.00 5.63
CA VAL A 9 0.13 8.30 5.56
C VAL A 9 -0.65 7.04 5.21
N MET A 10 -0.20 6.33 4.18
CA MET A 10 -0.79 5.07 3.72
C MET A 10 -0.85 4.03 4.85
N ALA A 11 0.26 3.84 5.59
CA ALA A 11 0.35 2.94 6.74
C ALA A 11 -0.55 3.38 7.90
N THR A 12 -0.54 4.68 8.25
CA THR A 12 -1.37 5.20 9.34
C THR A 12 -2.87 5.05 9.02
N GLY A 13 -3.24 5.31 7.76
CA GLY A 13 -4.62 5.17 7.29
C GLY A 13 -5.11 3.74 7.33
N ILE A 14 -4.31 2.75 6.89
CA ILE A 14 -4.76 1.35 6.90
C ILE A 14 -4.88 0.79 8.32
N VAL A 15 -3.98 1.17 9.24
CA VAL A 15 -4.12 0.80 10.66
C VAL A 15 -5.35 1.46 11.29
N SER A 16 -5.72 2.67 10.87
CA SER A 16 -6.98 3.31 11.25
C SER A 16 -8.21 2.56 10.74
N ILE A 17 -8.20 2.08 9.49
CA ILE A 17 -9.27 1.25 8.91
C ILE A 17 -9.40 -0.04 9.71
N SER A 18 -8.31 -0.80 9.90
CA SER A 18 -8.35 -2.05 10.65
C SER A 18 -8.79 -1.86 12.11
N ALA A 19 -8.41 -0.75 12.75
CA ALA A 19 -8.94 -0.43 14.07
C ALA A 19 -10.46 -0.16 14.06
N ALA A 20 -10.98 0.43 12.98
CA ALA A 20 -12.41 0.68 12.82
C ALA A 20 -13.19 -0.63 12.62
N ASP A 21 -12.64 -1.58 11.84
CA ASP A 21 -13.24 -2.90 11.60
C ASP A 21 -13.53 -3.65 12.91
N TYR A 22 -12.69 -3.46 13.93
CA TYR A 22 -12.84 -4.05 15.27
C TYR A 22 -13.56 -3.15 16.29
N GLY A 23 -14.05 -1.98 15.88
CA GLY A 23 -14.74 -1.05 16.78
C GLY A 23 -13.83 -0.28 17.75
N PHE A 24 -12.51 -0.30 17.56
CA PHE A 24 -11.54 0.42 18.39
C PHE A 24 -11.47 1.91 18.02
N SER A 25 -12.56 2.64 18.26
CA SER A 25 -12.71 4.07 17.91
C SER A 25 -11.62 4.97 18.53
N ILE A 26 -11.19 4.66 19.76
CA ILE A 26 -10.12 5.37 20.50
C ILE A 26 -8.78 5.32 19.75
N VAL A 27 -8.51 4.24 19.02
CA VAL A 27 -7.29 4.08 18.20
C VAL A 27 -7.54 4.60 16.78
N SER A 28 -8.69 4.25 16.21
CA SER A 28 -9.00 4.55 14.82
C SER A 28 -9.10 6.05 14.54
N GLN A 29 -9.81 6.82 15.37
CA GLN A 29 -10.06 8.25 15.11
C GLN A 29 -8.77 9.11 15.16
N PRO A 30 -7.90 8.98 16.18
CA PRO A 30 -6.64 9.73 16.19
C PRO A 30 -5.73 9.40 15.00
N LEU A 31 -5.64 8.12 14.61
CA LEU A 31 -4.87 7.72 13.43
C LEU A 31 -5.45 8.28 12.13
N ALA A 32 -6.78 8.33 12.01
CA ALA A 32 -7.44 8.94 10.84
C ALA A 32 -7.09 10.43 10.72
N VAL A 33 -7.22 11.18 11.82
CA VAL A 33 -6.87 12.61 11.86
C VAL A 33 -5.38 12.81 11.54
N LEU A 34 -4.51 12.01 12.15
CA LEU A 34 -3.07 12.05 11.90
C LEU A 34 -2.74 11.79 10.43
N ALA A 35 -3.39 10.81 9.80
CA ALA A 35 -3.17 10.50 8.39
C ALA A 35 -3.60 11.66 7.48
N VAL A 36 -4.75 12.29 7.73
CA VAL A 36 -5.21 13.46 6.95
C VAL A 36 -4.25 14.64 7.10
N VAL A 37 -3.86 14.99 8.34
CA VAL A 37 -2.93 16.09 8.62
C VAL A 37 -1.57 15.80 7.98
N ALA A 38 -1.05 14.59 8.14
CA ALA A 38 0.21 14.18 7.56
C ALA A 38 0.17 14.24 6.02
N LEU A 39 -0.94 13.86 5.37
CA LEU A 39 -1.08 14.01 3.92
C LEU A 39 -0.90 15.47 3.49
N GLY A 40 -1.64 16.39 4.12
CA GLY A 40 -1.56 17.82 3.79
C GLY A 40 -0.14 18.39 3.98
N VAL A 41 0.51 18.07 5.10
CA VAL A 41 1.88 18.49 5.39
C VAL A 41 2.88 17.92 4.38
N LEU A 42 2.77 16.64 4.04
CA LEU A 42 3.67 15.99 3.08
C LEU A 42 3.42 16.45 1.65
N MET A 43 2.18 16.75 1.27
CA MET A 43 1.87 17.36 -0.02
C MET A 43 2.53 18.74 -0.15
N TYR A 44 2.38 19.59 0.87
CA TYR A 44 3.04 20.89 0.92
C TYR A 44 4.57 20.76 0.85
N ALA A 45 5.15 19.87 1.66
CA ALA A 45 6.58 19.64 1.68
C ALA A 45 7.10 19.09 0.34
N ALA A 46 6.36 18.19 -0.31
CA ALA A 46 6.70 17.64 -1.62
C ALA A 46 6.61 18.71 -2.73
N ALA A 47 5.62 19.60 -2.66
CA ALA A 47 5.47 20.71 -3.60
C ALA A 47 6.63 21.72 -3.47
N VAL A 48 6.98 22.13 -2.25
CA VAL A 48 8.10 23.05 -1.99
C VAL A 48 9.45 22.43 -2.37
N ARG A 49 9.61 21.11 -2.16
CA ARG A 49 10.85 20.38 -2.44
C ARG A 49 10.84 19.64 -3.78
N ARG A 50 9.97 20.03 -4.73
CA ARG A 50 9.82 19.36 -6.02
C ARG A 50 11.12 19.26 -6.83
N GLN A 51 11.99 20.27 -6.70
CA GLN A 51 13.31 20.35 -7.34
C GLN A 51 14.29 19.28 -6.82
N THR A 52 14.04 18.69 -5.65
CA THR A 52 14.90 17.65 -5.06
C THR A 52 14.58 16.25 -5.57
N PHE A 53 13.48 16.08 -6.30
CA PHE A 53 13.15 14.80 -6.92
C PHE A 53 13.86 14.68 -8.26
N ASP A 54 14.65 13.63 -8.41
CA ASP A 54 15.17 13.24 -9.70
C ASP A 54 14.03 12.59 -10.50
N TRP A 55 13.34 13.41 -11.28
CA TRP A 55 12.28 12.94 -12.14
C TRP A 55 12.78 11.97 -13.18
N GLN A 56 14.10 11.91 -13.47
CA GLN A 56 14.69 10.95 -14.41
C GLN A 56 14.83 9.54 -13.84
N ASP A 57 14.86 9.42 -12.52
CA ASP A 57 14.98 8.15 -11.85
C ASP A 57 13.63 7.44 -11.74
N LEU A 58 13.57 6.21 -12.27
CA LEU A 58 12.37 5.36 -12.24
C LEU A 58 11.90 5.13 -10.80
N ASP A 59 12.86 4.93 -9.92
CA ASP A 59 12.64 4.60 -8.52
C ASP A 59 12.02 5.76 -7.73
N THR A 60 12.34 6.99 -8.12
CA THR A 60 11.70 8.19 -7.61
C THR A 60 10.24 8.28 -8.07
N VAL A 61 9.96 8.04 -9.35
CA VAL A 61 8.59 8.04 -9.90
C VAL A 61 7.74 6.96 -9.24
N ILE A 62 8.26 5.74 -9.14
CA ILE A 62 7.57 4.62 -8.49
C ILE A 62 7.30 4.91 -7.01
N GLY A 63 8.28 5.47 -6.29
CA GLY A 63 8.10 5.80 -4.88
C GLY A 63 6.96 6.79 -4.63
N LEU A 64 6.69 7.70 -5.56
CA LEU A 64 5.58 8.65 -5.48
C LEU A 64 4.20 8.00 -5.64
N PHE A 65 4.08 6.75 -6.10
CA PHE A 65 2.78 6.04 -6.05
C PHE A 65 2.28 5.82 -4.61
N THR A 66 3.16 5.95 -3.60
CA THR A 66 2.73 6.03 -2.20
C THR A 66 1.75 7.18 -1.94
N TYR A 67 1.82 8.27 -2.71
CA TYR A 67 0.84 9.36 -2.64
C TYR A 67 -0.54 8.89 -3.12
N VAL A 68 -0.60 8.23 -4.28
CA VAL A 68 -1.86 7.70 -4.84
C VAL A 68 -2.49 6.69 -3.88
N ALA A 69 -1.67 5.77 -3.35
CA ALA A 69 -2.13 4.79 -2.38
C ALA A 69 -2.59 5.44 -1.06
N ALA A 70 -1.90 6.47 -0.56
CA ALA A 70 -2.33 7.22 0.61
C ALA A 70 -3.69 7.92 0.40
N CYS A 71 -3.91 8.53 -0.76
CA CYS A 71 -5.20 9.10 -1.14
C CYS A 71 -6.30 8.02 -1.19
N ALA A 72 -6.02 6.87 -1.82
CA ALA A 72 -6.98 5.77 -1.88
C ALA A 72 -7.35 5.21 -0.50
N VAL A 73 -6.37 5.05 0.40
CA VAL A 73 -6.61 4.61 1.78
C VAL A 73 -7.46 5.62 2.55
N LEU A 74 -7.23 6.93 2.37
CA LEU A 74 -8.08 7.94 3.03
C LEU A 74 -9.48 7.99 2.44
N ALA A 75 -9.64 7.86 1.12
CA ALA A 75 -10.95 7.72 0.50
C ALA A 75 -11.71 6.52 1.07
N ALA A 76 -11.05 5.36 1.20
CA ALA A 76 -11.63 4.16 1.80
C ALA A 76 -11.99 4.37 3.29
N ARG A 77 -11.10 5.01 4.06
CA ARG A 77 -11.35 5.27 5.49
C ARG A 77 -12.59 6.13 5.72
N PHE A 78 -12.86 7.06 4.82
CA PHE A 78 -13.98 7.99 4.88
C PHE A 78 -15.04 7.69 3.80
N ALA A 79 -15.21 6.42 3.40
CA ALA A 79 -16.12 6.03 2.32
C ALA A 79 -17.58 6.43 2.58
N GLU A 80 -18.00 6.52 3.84
CA GLU A 80 -19.33 7.00 4.26
C GLU A 80 -19.56 8.49 3.92
N TYR A 81 -18.49 9.27 3.73
CA TYR A 81 -18.55 10.68 3.41
C TYR A 81 -18.25 10.91 1.93
N ALA A 82 -19.29 11.02 1.11
CA ALA A 82 -19.15 11.24 -0.34
C ALA A 82 -18.14 12.34 -0.73
N PRO A 83 -18.09 13.52 -0.07
CA PRO A 83 -17.06 14.53 -0.38
C PRO A 83 -15.63 14.03 -0.21
N ALA A 84 -15.36 13.18 0.80
CA ALA A 84 -14.03 12.63 1.04
C ALA A 84 -13.62 11.68 -0.09
N VAL A 85 -14.53 10.81 -0.54
CA VAL A 85 -14.31 9.92 -1.69
C VAL A 85 -13.97 10.72 -2.94
N TRP A 86 -14.72 11.78 -3.24
CA TRP A 86 -14.45 12.62 -4.41
C TRP A 86 -13.13 13.40 -4.30
N ILE A 87 -12.83 14.00 -3.15
CA ILE A 87 -11.61 14.78 -2.93
C ILE A 87 -10.38 13.88 -3.03
N PHE A 88 -10.31 12.84 -2.19
CA PHE A 88 -9.16 11.95 -2.17
C PHE A 88 -9.08 11.10 -3.43
N GLY A 89 -10.23 10.71 -4.00
CA GLY A 89 -10.28 9.99 -5.26
C GLY A 89 -9.75 10.81 -6.43
N ALA A 90 -10.13 12.08 -6.56
CA ALA A 90 -9.60 12.98 -7.59
C ALA A 90 -8.09 13.25 -7.41
N LEU A 91 -7.63 13.42 -6.17
CA LEU A 91 -6.21 13.55 -5.84
C LEU A 91 -5.40 12.29 -6.20
N GLY A 92 -5.91 11.11 -5.87
CA GLY A 92 -5.29 9.83 -6.21
C GLY A 92 -5.26 9.60 -7.73
N LEU A 93 -6.40 9.80 -8.40
CA LEU A 93 -6.53 9.58 -9.84
C LEU A 93 -5.63 10.54 -10.63
N SER A 94 -5.58 11.82 -10.26
CA SER A 94 -4.68 12.80 -10.90
C SER A 94 -3.20 12.44 -10.69
N GLY A 95 -2.84 11.96 -9.50
CA GLY A 95 -1.51 11.42 -9.22
C GLY A 95 -1.17 10.24 -10.12
N TRP A 96 -2.08 9.26 -10.23
CA TRP A 96 -1.88 8.08 -11.06
C TRP A 96 -1.77 8.42 -12.55
N LEU A 97 -2.66 9.27 -13.07
CA LEU A 97 -2.62 9.73 -14.46
C LEU A 97 -1.33 10.49 -14.81
N SER A 98 -0.72 11.14 -13.81
CA SER A 98 0.58 11.82 -13.99
C SER A 98 1.75 10.84 -13.93
N LEU A 99 1.76 9.93 -12.95
CA LEU A 99 2.89 9.05 -12.66
C LEU A 99 2.97 7.82 -13.57
N MET A 100 1.82 7.25 -13.95
CA MET A 100 1.76 6.00 -14.72
C MET A 100 2.40 6.11 -16.11
N PRO A 101 2.11 7.15 -16.92
CA PRO A 101 2.79 7.33 -18.21
C PRO A 101 4.30 7.54 -18.05
N MET A 102 4.72 8.23 -16.99
CA MET A 102 6.14 8.46 -16.68
C MET A 102 6.83 7.14 -16.33
N ALA A 103 6.24 6.34 -15.44
CA ALA A 103 6.76 5.04 -15.05
C ALA A 103 6.87 4.11 -16.27
N LEU A 104 5.81 4.00 -17.06
CA LEU A 104 5.79 3.16 -18.26
C LEU A 104 6.83 3.58 -19.29
N THR A 105 6.96 4.88 -19.56
CA THR A 105 7.97 5.40 -20.50
C THR A 105 9.38 5.08 -20.03
N ARG A 106 9.65 5.19 -18.73
CA ARG A 106 10.96 4.88 -18.12
C ARG A 106 11.27 3.39 -18.15
N MET A 107 10.30 2.57 -17.77
CA MET A 107 10.44 1.11 -17.85
C MET A 107 10.67 0.64 -19.28
N ARG A 108 10.00 1.22 -20.28
CA ARG A 108 10.22 0.87 -21.70
C ARG A 108 11.61 1.25 -22.21
N ARG A 109 12.20 2.33 -21.68
CA ARG A 109 13.58 2.74 -22.02
C ARG A 109 14.62 1.84 -21.37
N LEU A 110 14.31 1.28 -20.20
CA LEU A 110 15.12 0.29 -19.50
C LEU A 110 14.84 -1.08 -20.15
N GLY A 111 15.69 -1.53 -21.07
CA GLY A 111 15.54 -2.86 -21.67
C GLY A 111 15.36 -3.96 -20.61
N ILE A 112 14.74 -5.08 -20.99
CA ILE A 112 14.27 -6.15 -20.07
C ILE A 112 15.37 -6.60 -19.08
N ALA A 113 16.62 -6.73 -19.54
CA ALA A 113 17.74 -7.11 -18.68
C ALA A 113 18.04 -6.08 -17.57
N ALA A 114 18.01 -4.78 -17.90
CA ALA A 114 18.20 -3.70 -16.93
C ALA A 114 17.00 -3.58 -15.98
N LEU A 115 15.79 -3.86 -16.49
CA LEU A 115 14.57 -3.89 -15.69
C LEU A 115 14.64 -4.99 -14.63
N ARG A 116 15.07 -6.20 -15.01
CA ARG A 116 15.31 -7.31 -14.07
C ARG A 116 16.35 -6.94 -13.02
N GLY A 117 17.49 -6.37 -13.41
CA GLY A 117 18.57 -6.00 -12.49
C GLY A 117 18.19 -4.92 -11.46
N ARG A 118 17.13 -4.15 -11.73
CA ARG A 118 16.63 -3.10 -10.81
C ARG A 118 15.34 -3.48 -10.08
N ALA A 119 14.72 -4.60 -10.42
CA ALA A 119 13.47 -5.05 -9.84
C ALA A 119 13.59 -5.20 -8.31
N ARG A 120 12.66 -4.61 -7.57
CA ARG A 120 12.62 -4.56 -6.10
C ARG A 120 11.19 -4.38 -5.61
N GLY A 121 10.92 -4.75 -4.36
CA GLY A 121 9.55 -4.78 -3.82
C GLY A 121 8.83 -3.44 -3.87
N THR A 122 9.56 -2.32 -3.82
CA THR A 122 9.00 -0.97 -3.99
C THR A 122 8.22 -0.79 -5.31
N TRP A 123 8.53 -1.55 -6.36
CA TRP A 123 7.85 -1.45 -7.66
C TRP A 123 6.40 -1.93 -7.62
N GLU A 124 6.03 -2.73 -6.63
CA GLU A 124 4.64 -3.14 -6.40
C GLU A 124 3.74 -1.98 -5.98
N LEU A 125 4.29 -0.82 -5.58
CA LEU A 125 3.51 0.37 -5.31
C LEU A 125 2.64 0.81 -6.49
N VAL A 126 3.05 0.50 -7.72
CA VAL A 126 2.24 0.78 -8.92
C VAL A 126 0.97 -0.09 -8.92
N SER A 127 1.08 -1.37 -8.58
CA SER A 127 -0.08 -2.27 -8.41
C SER A 127 -0.93 -1.83 -7.22
N VAL A 128 -0.31 -1.59 -6.06
CA VAL A 128 -0.99 -1.14 -4.83
C VAL A 128 -1.83 0.12 -5.07
N ALA A 129 -1.23 1.14 -5.68
CA ALA A 129 -1.94 2.37 -6.00
C ALA A 129 -3.10 2.16 -6.99
N THR A 130 -2.92 1.26 -7.95
CA THR A 130 -3.96 0.93 -8.95
C THR A 130 -5.12 0.16 -8.30
N SER A 131 -4.86 -0.82 -7.44
CA SER A 131 -5.89 -1.50 -6.63
C SER A 131 -6.60 -0.52 -5.70
N GLY A 132 -5.86 0.43 -5.10
CA GLY A 132 -6.45 1.49 -4.29
C GLY A 132 -7.45 2.34 -5.09
N LEU A 133 -7.15 2.67 -6.33
CA LEU A 133 -8.10 3.38 -7.20
C LEU A 133 -9.33 2.52 -7.55
N ALA A 134 -9.18 1.20 -7.69
CA ALA A 134 -10.33 0.32 -7.85
C ALA A 134 -11.30 0.42 -6.65
N ILE A 135 -10.75 0.44 -5.42
CA ILE A 135 -11.53 0.65 -4.18
C ILE A 135 -12.20 2.02 -4.17
N VAL A 136 -11.50 3.09 -4.61
CA VAL A 136 -12.08 4.43 -4.75
C VAL A 136 -13.27 4.44 -5.70
N PHE A 137 -13.14 3.82 -6.88
CA PHE A 137 -14.23 3.73 -7.84
C PHE A 137 -15.41 2.94 -7.28
N MET A 138 -15.17 1.85 -6.52
CA MET A 138 -16.23 1.14 -5.83
C MET A 138 -16.93 2.02 -4.78
N ALA A 139 -16.18 2.76 -3.97
CA ALA A 139 -16.73 3.69 -2.99
C ALA A 139 -17.55 4.82 -3.65
N ALA A 140 -17.21 5.19 -4.90
CA ALA A 140 -17.97 6.14 -5.70
C ALA A 140 -19.17 5.51 -6.44
N GLY A 141 -19.39 4.20 -6.34
CA GLY A 141 -20.47 3.47 -7.03
C GLY A 141 -20.22 3.22 -8.52
N ILE A 142 -18.96 3.22 -8.96
CA ILE A 142 -18.57 3.17 -10.39
C ILE A 142 -17.91 1.82 -10.71
N LEU A 143 -18.72 0.76 -10.79
CA LEU A 143 -18.25 -0.62 -10.99
C LEU A 143 -17.38 -0.81 -12.23
N PHE A 144 -17.72 -0.18 -13.36
CA PHE A 144 -16.96 -0.33 -14.61
C PHE A 144 -15.48 0.04 -14.44
N TRP A 145 -15.21 1.23 -13.88
CA TRP A 145 -13.84 1.67 -13.68
C TRP A 145 -13.14 0.90 -12.56
N ALA A 146 -13.86 0.52 -11.50
CA ALA A 146 -13.30 -0.34 -10.46
C ALA A 146 -12.78 -1.66 -11.03
N PHE A 147 -13.60 -2.33 -11.85
CA PHE A 147 -13.25 -3.60 -12.48
C PHE A 147 -12.03 -3.46 -13.41
N ILE A 148 -11.98 -2.42 -14.24
CA ILE A 148 -10.85 -2.16 -15.13
C ILE A 148 -9.56 -1.90 -14.35
N PHE A 149 -9.60 -1.03 -13.32
CA PHE A 149 -8.42 -0.74 -12.50
C PHE A 149 -7.95 -1.98 -11.73
N TRP A 150 -8.86 -2.81 -11.26
CA TRP A 150 -8.52 -4.07 -10.59
C TRP A 150 -7.79 -5.05 -11.52
N LEU A 151 -8.28 -5.25 -12.75
CA LEU A 151 -7.58 -6.08 -13.74
C LEU A 151 -6.19 -5.53 -14.10
N ILE A 152 -6.07 -4.21 -14.26
CA ILE A 152 -4.77 -3.55 -14.50
C ILE A 152 -3.84 -3.81 -13.31
N ALA A 153 -4.33 -3.68 -12.07
CA ALA A 153 -3.54 -3.89 -10.88
C ALA A 153 -3.04 -5.34 -10.76
N LEU A 154 -3.87 -6.33 -11.09
CA LEU A 154 -3.48 -7.75 -11.14
C LEU A 154 -2.39 -7.99 -12.19
N GLY A 155 -2.54 -7.41 -13.38
CA GLY A 155 -1.53 -7.51 -14.44
C GLY A 155 -0.19 -6.86 -14.04
N LEU A 156 -0.24 -5.70 -13.39
CA LEU A 156 0.93 -5.02 -12.85
C LEU A 156 1.60 -5.83 -11.73
N TYR A 157 0.80 -6.43 -10.84
CA TYR A 157 1.30 -7.29 -9.78
C TYR A 157 2.08 -8.49 -10.34
N GLY A 158 1.46 -9.22 -11.27
CA GLY A 158 2.10 -10.36 -11.93
C GLY A 158 3.38 -9.98 -12.66
N LEU A 159 3.39 -8.84 -13.35
CA LEU A 159 4.57 -8.32 -14.05
C LEU A 159 5.72 -8.00 -13.08
N MET A 160 5.45 -7.22 -12.03
CA MET A 160 6.48 -6.76 -11.10
C MET A 160 7.00 -7.92 -10.24
N THR A 161 6.10 -8.75 -9.71
CA THR A 161 6.46 -9.94 -8.94
C THR A 161 7.24 -10.93 -9.81
N GLY A 162 6.86 -11.10 -11.09
CA GLY A 162 7.60 -11.92 -12.05
C GLY A 162 9.03 -11.43 -12.29
N LEU A 163 9.24 -10.11 -12.40
CA LEU A 163 10.57 -9.51 -12.54
C LEU A 163 11.43 -9.71 -11.29
N ILE A 164 10.83 -9.55 -10.10
CA ILE A 164 11.50 -9.75 -8.81
C ILE A 164 11.88 -11.22 -8.62
N ALA A 165 10.96 -12.14 -8.90
CA ALA A 165 11.21 -13.58 -8.83
C ALA A 165 12.31 -14.00 -9.82
N TRP A 166 12.27 -13.49 -11.06
CA TRP A 166 13.29 -13.78 -12.05
C TRP A 166 14.68 -13.30 -11.60
N ARG A 167 14.76 -12.11 -10.98
CA ARG A 167 16.01 -11.60 -10.38
C ARG A 167 16.50 -12.51 -9.24
N ALA A 168 15.61 -12.88 -8.32
CA ALA A 168 15.97 -13.71 -7.16
C ALA A 168 16.45 -15.12 -7.53
N ILE A 169 15.93 -15.69 -8.62
CA ILE A 169 16.38 -16.98 -9.17
C ILE A 169 17.79 -16.83 -9.78
N GLY A 170 18.05 -15.74 -10.50
CA GLY A 170 19.32 -15.50 -11.19
C GLY A 170 20.47 -15.03 -10.28
N GLU A 171 20.16 -14.39 -9.15
CA GLU A 171 21.14 -13.77 -8.25
C GLU A 171 21.01 -14.36 -6.82
N PRO A 172 21.80 -15.40 -6.46
CA PRO A 172 21.70 -16.04 -5.14
C PRO A 172 21.95 -15.11 -3.95
N GLU A 173 22.76 -14.08 -4.12
CA GLU A 173 23.08 -13.08 -3.09
C GLU A 173 21.85 -12.28 -2.65
N VAL A 174 20.91 -12.02 -3.58
CA VAL A 174 19.65 -11.31 -3.30
C VAL A 174 18.72 -12.13 -2.39
N ARG A 175 18.89 -13.45 -2.29
CA ARG A 175 18.07 -14.31 -1.43
C ARG A 175 18.45 -14.25 0.06
N ARG A 176 19.65 -13.76 0.40
CA ARG A 176 20.15 -13.76 1.79
C ARG A 176 19.81 -12.50 2.59
N ASP A 177 19.62 -11.37 1.92
CA ASP A 177 19.25 -10.10 2.56
C ASP A 177 18.03 -9.52 1.84
N VAL A 178 16.84 -9.94 2.25
CA VAL A 178 15.56 -9.52 1.66
C VAL A 178 15.20 -8.14 2.23
N PRO A 179 15.20 -7.06 1.44
CA PRO A 179 14.90 -5.72 1.95
C PRO A 179 13.43 -5.52 2.36
N ALA A 180 13.19 -4.49 3.17
CA ALA A 180 11.91 -4.23 3.85
C ALA A 180 10.76 -4.02 2.85
N ASP A 181 11.10 -3.54 1.65
CA ASP A 181 10.15 -3.28 0.59
C ASP A 181 9.55 -4.55 -0.02
N HIS A 182 10.09 -5.74 0.27
CA HIS A 182 9.47 -7.00 -0.16
C HIS A 182 8.16 -7.30 0.56
N TRP A 183 7.93 -6.70 1.73
CA TRP A 183 6.61 -6.73 2.37
C TRP A 183 5.53 -6.11 1.47
N ILE A 184 5.90 -5.19 0.56
CA ILE A 184 4.95 -4.56 -0.37
C ILE A 184 4.40 -5.58 -1.39
N LEU A 185 5.12 -6.67 -1.73
CA LEU A 185 4.55 -7.74 -2.57
C LEU A 185 3.35 -8.40 -1.87
N MET A 186 3.48 -8.71 -0.58
CA MET A 186 2.37 -9.25 0.19
C MET A 186 1.22 -8.23 0.28
N GLY A 187 1.55 -6.96 0.53
CA GLY A 187 0.56 -5.88 0.60
C GLY A 187 -0.18 -5.63 -0.72
N GLY A 188 0.50 -5.78 -1.86
CA GLY A 188 -0.07 -5.65 -3.22
C GLY A 188 -1.13 -6.71 -3.51
N ALA A 189 -0.83 -7.97 -3.14
CA ALA A 189 -1.81 -9.05 -3.23
C ALA A 189 -2.99 -8.82 -2.28
N ALA A 190 -2.74 -8.40 -1.03
CA ALA A 190 -3.78 -8.14 -0.04
C ALA A 190 -4.74 -6.99 -0.45
N ILE A 191 -4.23 -5.87 -0.99
CA ILE A 191 -5.12 -4.79 -1.48
C ILE A 191 -5.87 -5.21 -2.76
N ALA A 192 -5.29 -6.08 -3.58
CA ALA A 192 -6.00 -6.66 -4.73
C ALA A 192 -7.15 -7.58 -4.28
N THR A 193 -6.96 -8.34 -3.19
CA THR A 193 -8.04 -9.09 -2.53
C THR A 193 -9.14 -8.15 -2.06
N LEU A 194 -8.79 -7.10 -1.31
CA LEU A 194 -9.78 -6.16 -0.79
C LEU A 194 -10.57 -5.47 -1.91
N ALA A 195 -9.90 -5.06 -2.99
CA ALA A 195 -10.57 -4.50 -4.16
C ALA A 195 -11.50 -5.51 -4.85
N GLY A 196 -11.09 -6.78 -4.93
CA GLY A 196 -11.88 -7.87 -5.50
C GLY A 196 -13.15 -8.18 -4.71
N GLU A 197 -13.05 -8.19 -3.37
CA GLU A 197 -14.21 -8.35 -2.46
C GLU A 197 -15.24 -7.24 -2.68
N HIS A 198 -14.82 -5.97 -2.70
CA HIS A 198 -15.73 -4.84 -2.95
C HIS A 198 -16.42 -4.96 -4.32
N ILE A 199 -15.69 -5.42 -5.35
CA ILE A 199 -16.24 -5.63 -6.70
C ILE A 199 -17.25 -6.78 -6.69
N HIS A 200 -16.91 -7.91 -6.08
CA HIS A 200 -17.79 -9.07 -6.00
C HIS A 200 -19.09 -8.74 -5.26
N ALA A 201 -19.01 -8.01 -4.14
CA ALA A 201 -20.17 -7.56 -3.38
C ALA A 201 -21.15 -6.70 -4.20
N ALA A 202 -20.68 -6.03 -5.26
CA ALA A 202 -21.50 -5.23 -6.16
C ALA A 202 -22.00 -5.99 -7.40
N LEU A 203 -21.54 -7.21 -7.64
CA LEU A 203 -21.94 -8.03 -8.77
C LEU A 203 -23.17 -8.88 -8.45
N HIS A 204 -24.00 -9.11 -9.47
CA HIS A 204 -25.09 -10.08 -9.36
C HIS A 204 -24.53 -11.51 -9.45
N PRO A 205 -25.13 -12.49 -8.77
CA PRO A 205 -24.71 -13.89 -8.85
C PRO A 205 -24.62 -14.38 -10.30
N GLY A 206 -23.49 -14.99 -10.65
CA GLY A 206 -23.22 -15.49 -12.00
C GLY A 206 -21.73 -15.70 -12.28
N PRO A 207 -21.37 -16.15 -13.49
CA PRO A 207 -20.01 -16.59 -13.81
C PRO A 207 -18.93 -15.52 -13.59
N ILE A 208 -19.28 -14.24 -13.79
CA ILE A 208 -18.35 -13.13 -13.56
C ILE A 208 -18.10 -12.94 -12.06
N ALA A 209 -19.17 -12.99 -11.24
CA ALA A 209 -19.03 -12.91 -9.78
C ALA A 209 -18.17 -14.07 -9.27
N ASP A 210 -18.45 -15.30 -9.71
CA ASP A 210 -17.67 -16.49 -9.32
C ASP A 210 -16.18 -16.34 -9.71
N ALA A 211 -15.91 -15.83 -10.91
CA ALA A 211 -14.54 -15.57 -11.35
C ALA A 211 -13.83 -14.50 -10.49
N VAL A 212 -14.53 -13.42 -10.13
CA VAL A 212 -13.99 -12.38 -9.23
C VAL A 212 -13.69 -12.97 -7.86
N LEU A 213 -14.59 -13.78 -7.30
CA LEU A 213 -14.40 -14.43 -6.01
C LEU A 213 -13.19 -15.38 -6.04
N VAL A 214 -13.06 -16.21 -7.08
CA VAL A 214 -11.92 -17.13 -7.23
C VAL A 214 -10.61 -16.36 -7.30
N VAL A 215 -10.54 -15.28 -8.08
CA VAL A 215 -9.33 -14.44 -8.17
C VAL A 215 -9.06 -13.71 -6.85
N THR A 216 -10.10 -13.24 -6.16
CA THR A 216 -10.01 -12.61 -4.84
C THR A 216 -9.40 -13.58 -3.82
N ILE A 217 -9.90 -14.80 -3.73
CA ILE A 217 -9.35 -15.85 -2.86
C ILE A 217 -7.91 -16.20 -3.28
N ALA A 218 -7.63 -16.30 -4.58
CA ALA A 218 -6.29 -16.59 -5.06
C ALA A 218 -5.27 -15.51 -4.65
N THR A 219 -5.63 -14.23 -4.77
CA THR A 219 -4.79 -13.13 -4.29
C THR A 219 -4.56 -13.18 -2.78
N LEU A 220 -5.57 -13.56 -1.99
CA LEU A 220 -5.41 -13.72 -0.54
C LEU A 220 -4.43 -14.85 -0.21
N VAL A 221 -4.55 -15.99 -0.88
CA VAL A 221 -3.61 -17.12 -0.73
C VAL A 221 -2.19 -16.71 -1.12
N VAL A 222 -2.04 -15.97 -2.23
CA VAL A 222 -0.74 -15.42 -2.66
C VAL A 222 -0.15 -14.50 -1.61
N ALA A 223 -0.95 -13.63 -0.98
CA ALA A 223 -0.50 -12.79 0.12
C ALA A 223 -0.08 -13.64 1.34
N ALA A 224 -0.90 -14.63 1.71
CA ALA A 224 -0.66 -15.49 2.87
C ALA A 224 0.63 -16.32 2.75
N VAL A 225 0.87 -16.92 1.58
CA VAL A 225 2.08 -17.73 1.31
C VAL A 225 3.36 -16.93 1.46
N GLN A 226 3.32 -15.61 1.19
CA GLN A 226 4.49 -14.73 1.32
C GLN A 226 4.84 -14.39 2.77
N ILE A 227 3.92 -14.53 3.72
CA ILE A 227 4.14 -14.13 5.12
C ILE A 227 5.24 -14.94 5.76
N VAL A 228 5.23 -16.27 5.61
CA VAL A 228 6.22 -17.17 6.23
C VAL A 228 7.66 -16.86 5.78
N PRO A 229 7.99 -16.82 4.48
CA PRO A 229 9.35 -16.50 4.06
C PRO A 229 9.76 -15.09 4.49
N LEU A 230 8.88 -14.08 4.38
CA LEU A 230 9.17 -12.72 4.82
C LEU A 230 9.43 -12.64 6.34
N ALA A 231 8.63 -13.34 7.14
CA ALA A 231 8.81 -13.42 8.58
C ALA A 231 10.14 -14.11 8.96
N LEU A 232 10.66 -15.03 8.15
CA LEU A 232 11.95 -15.67 8.41
C LEU A 232 13.14 -14.79 7.96
N THR A 233 13.03 -14.14 6.80
CA THR A 233 14.15 -13.43 6.18
C THR A 233 14.24 -11.95 6.53
N SER A 234 13.11 -11.29 6.84
CA SER A 234 13.04 -9.83 7.00
C SER A 234 12.31 -9.37 8.27
N TRP A 235 12.24 -10.22 9.32
CA TRP A 235 11.60 -9.86 10.59
C TRP A 235 12.14 -8.58 11.24
N ARG A 236 13.47 -8.35 11.16
CA ARG A 236 14.10 -7.14 11.71
C ARG A 236 13.65 -5.87 11.00
N GLN A 237 13.27 -6.01 9.74
CA GLN A 237 12.91 -4.92 8.85
C GLN A 237 11.39 -4.65 8.87
N ILE A 238 10.63 -5.39 9.67
CA ILE A 238 9.20 -5.14 9.93
C ILE A 238 8.95 -3.80 10.64
N LEU A 239 10.01 -3.22 11.24
CA LEU A 239 10.01 -1.95 11.95
C LEU A 239 10.36 -0.76 11.04
N ASP A 240 9.93 -0.80 9.78
CA ASP A 240 10.01 0.32 8.84
C ASP A 240 8.64 0.57 8.16
N TRP A 241 8.40 1.80 7.71
CA TRP A 241 7.13 2.21 7.09
C TRP A 241 6.64 1.29 5.96
N PRO A 242 7.52 0.76 5.06
CA PRO A 242 7.10 -0.15 4.00
C PRO A 242 6.45 -1.45 4.47
N ALA A 243 6.72 -1.90 5.70
CA ALA A 243 6.18 -3.14 6.25
C ALA A 243 4.86 -2.95 7.00
N VAL A 244 4.62 -1.76 7.56
CA VAL A 244 3.38 -1.47 8.33
C VAL A 244 2.14 -1.55 7.45
N PHE A 245 2.19 -0.97 6.24
CA PHE A 245 1.06 -0.99 5.33
C PHE A 245 0.62 -2.41 4.93
N PRO A 246 1.51 -3.29 4.43
CA PRO A 246 1.15 -4.66 4.10
C PRO A 246 0.50 -5.43 5.25
N LEU A 247 0.98 -5.27 6.47
CA LEU A 247 0.43 -5.96 7.64
C LEU A 247 -0.99 -5.49 7.95
N GLY A 248 -1.23 -4.17 7.94
CA GLY A 248 -2.57 -3.62 8.10
C GLY A 248 -3.49 -3.98 6.93
N MET A 249 -2.97 -3.99 5.71
CA MET A 249 -3.75 -4.35 4.53
C MET A 249 -4.17 -5.83 4.55
N PHE A 250 -3.28 -6.73 4.97
CA PHE A 250 -3.62 -8.14 5.15
C PHE A 250 -4.68 -8.34 6.25
N SER A 251 -4.62 -7.55 7.32
CA SER A 251 -5.69 -7.48 8.31
C SER A 251 -7.03 -7.10 7.67
N ALA A 252 -7.10 -5.95 6.98
CA ALA A 252 -8.32 -5.47 6.34
C ALA A 252 -8.87 -6.45 5.30
N ALA A 253 -8.01 -7.00 4.43
CA ALA A 253 -8.41 -7.98 3.42
C ALA A 253 -8.95 -9.28 4.04
N SER A 254 -8.29 -9.80 5.08
CA SER A 254 -8.76 -11.00 5.80
C SER A 254 -10.10 -10.76 6.50
N TYR A 255 -10.32 -9.55 7.03
CA TYR A 255 -11.60 -9.18 7.62
C TYR A 255 -12.70 -9.15 6.55
N ALA A 256 -12.48 -8.45 5.44
CA ALA A 256 -13.44 -8.34 4.34
C ALA A 256 -13.84 -9.72 3.78
N VAL A 257 -12.86 -10.57 3.49
CA VAL A 257 -13.11 -11.95 3.02
C VAL A 257 -13.86 -12.77 4.06
N SER A 258 -13.63 -12.55 5.36
CA SER A 258 -14.38 -13.26 6.41
C SER A 258 -15.87 -12.92 6.40
N ILE A 259 -16.21 -11.66 6.11
CA ILE A 259 -17.60 -11.19 6.00
C ILE A 259 -18.25 -11.75 4.74
N GLU A 260 -17.52 -11.72 3.62
CA GLU A 260 -17.99 -12.20 2.32
C GLU A 260 -18.24 -13.72 2.28
N THR A 261 -17.31 -14.51 2.82
CA THR A 261 -17.33 -15.99 2.74
C THR A 261 -17.94 -16.66 3.95
N GLY A 262 -18.11 -15.94 5.06
CA GLY A 262 -18.50 -16.50 6.36
C GLY A 262 -17.39 -17.30 7.06
N TRP A 263 -16.15 -17.26 6.57
CA TRP A 263 -15.02 -17.98 7.16
C TRP A 263 -14.55 -17.34 8.46
N HIS A 264 -15.22 -17.66 9.57
CA HIS A 264 -14.89 -17.13 10.90
C HIS A 264 -13.41 -17.20 11.33
N PRO A 265 -12.61 -18.22 10.98
CA PRO A 265 -11.18 -18.23 11.31
C PRO A 265 -10.40 -17.02 10.74
N MET A 266 -10.85 -16.43 9.63
CA MET A 266 -10.21 -15.25 9.03
C MET A 266 -10.35 -13.99 9.90
N VAL A 267 -11.37 -13.91 10.76
CA VAL A 267 -11.49 -12.83 11.76
C VAL A 267 -10.32 -12.89 12.75
N VAL A 268 -9.94 -14.10 13.19
CA VAL A 268 -8.80 -14.27 14.12
C VAL A 268 -7.50 -13.88 13.44
N VAL A 269 -7.29 -14.33 12.19
CA VAL A 269 -6.10 -13.97 11.40
C VAL A 269 -6.04 -12.46 11.23
N SER A 270 -7.13 -11.83 10.82
CA SER A 270 -7.21 -10.38 10.66
C SER A 270 -6.87 -9.66 11.98
N HIS A 271 -7.44 -10.08 13.10
CA HIS A 271 -7.22 -9.42 14.39
C HIS A 271 -5.75 -9.53 14.85
N VAL A 272 -5.12 -10.70 14.65
CA VAL A 272 -3.68 -10.86 14.92
C VAL A 272 -2.86 -9.90 14.07
N PHE A 273 -3.15 -9.80 12.77
CA PHE A 273 -2.43 -8.89 11.88
C PHE A 273 -2.67 -7.41 12.18
N PHE A 274 -3.86 -7.04 12.66
CA PHE A 274 -4.13 -5.71 13.18
C PHE A 274 -3.17 -5.35 14.32
N TRP A 275 -3.04 -6.19 15.34
CA TRP A 275 -2.14 -5.92 16.46
C TRP A 275 -0.67 -5.88 16.06
N ILE A 276 -0.26 -6.76 15.14
CA ILE A 276 1.09 -6.74 14.56
C ILE A 276 1.34 -5.40 13.84
N ALA A 277 0.41 -4.98 12.98
CA ALA A 277 0.51 -3.73 12.23
C ALA A 277 0.53 -2.51 13.16
N PHE A 278 -0.31 -2.50 14.20
CA PHE A 278 -0.36 -1.43 15.19
C PHE A 278 0.93 -1.35 16.02
N ALA A 279 1.48 -2.49 16.46
CA ALA A 279 2.75 -2.54 17.17
C ALA A 279 3.93 -2.07 16.29
N ALA A 280 3.97 -2.50 15.03
CA ALA A 280 4.96 -2.05 14.06
C ALA A 280 4.85 -0.54 13.81
N TRP A 281 3.62 -0.03 13.63
CA TRP A 281 3.35 1.40 13.48
C TRP A 281 3.87 2.21 14.68
N LEU A 282 3.58 1.75 15.91
CA LEU A 282 4.02 2.43 17.13
C LEU A 282 5.55 2.46 17.25
N ALA A 283 6.21 1.35 16.93
CA ALA A 283 7.67 1.28 16.94
C ALA A 283 8.31 2.25 15.95
N VAL A 284 7.79 2.30 14.71
CA VAL A 284 8.27 3.22 13.67
C VAL A 284 8.02 4.68 14.07
N ALA A 285 6.84 4.99 14.63
CA ALA A 285 6.51 6.32 15.12
C ALA A 285 7.47 6.78 16.24
N VAL A 286 7.79 5.91 17.19
CA VAL A 286 8.75 6.20 18.27
C VAL A 286 10.15 6.49 17.70
N VAL A 287 10.62 5.72 16.71
CA VAL A 287 11.91 5.96 16.05
C VAL A 287 11.91 7.32 15.34
N LEU A 288 10.83 7.65 14.64
CA LEU A 288 10.69 8.93 13.94
C LEU A 288 10.72 10.10 14.93
N ILE A 289 9.94 10.03 16.01
CA ILE A 289 9.90 11.07 17.05
C ILE A 289 11.28 11.26 17.67
N ARG A 290 11.97 10.18 18.04
CA ARG A 290 13.34 10.25 18.60
C ARG A 290 14.33 10.91 17.63
N ARG A 291 14.20 10.61 16.33
CA ARG A 291 15.05 11.23 15.30
C ARG A 291 14.76 12.73 15.16
N VAL A 292 13.49 13.13 15.17
CA VAL A 292 13.10 14.55 15.11
C VAL A 292 13.62 15.30 16.35
N VAL A 293 13.42 14.75 17.56
CA VAL A 293 13.88 15.34 18.83
C VAL A 293 15.40 15.52 18.85
N ARG A 294 16.17 14.53 18.35
CA ARG A 294 17.63 14.67 18.24
C ARG A 294 18.04 15.77 17.28
N LEU A 295 17.39 15.86 16.12
CA LEU A 295 17.69 16.89 15.12
C LEU A 295 17.39 18.30 15.64
N THR A 296 16.28 18.49 16.36
CA THR A 296 15.97 19.77 17.00
C THR A 296 16.89 20.07 18.18
N SER A 297 17.34 19.07 18.93
CA SER A 297 18.30 19.24 20.03
C SER A 297 19.71 19.59 19.54
N GLU A 298 20.15 19.14 18.36
CA GLU A 298 21.46 19.51 17.80
C GLU A 298 21.45 20.87 17.09
N HIS A 299 20.30 21.30 16.56
CA HIS A 299 20.14 22.60 15.89
C HIS A 299 19.61 23.71 16.82
N GLY A 300 19.21 23.37 18.06
CA GLY A 300 18.70 24.30 19.05
C GLY A 300 19.47 24.23 20.36
N LEU A 301 20.16 25.33 20.67
CA LEU A 301 20.88 25.68 21.93
C LEU A 301 22.40 25.37 21.97
N ARG A 302 23.18 26.10 21.16
CA ARG A 302 24.40 26.74 21.69
C ARG A 302 24.08 28.22 21.92
N PRO A 303 23.95 28.70 23.18
CA PRO A 303 23.97 30.13 23.43
C PRO A 303 25.33 30.67 22.95
N ARG A 304 25.29 31.75 22.15
CA ARG A 304 26.46 32.58 21.85
C ARG A 304 26.78 33.43 23.06
#